data_AF-A0A3M1F1M2-F1
#
_entry.id   AF-A0A3M1F1M2-F1
#
_cell.length_a   1.000
_cell.length_b   1.000
_cell.length_c   1.000
_cell.angle_alpha   90.00
_cell.angle_beta   90.00
_cell.angle_gamma   90.00
#
_symmetry.space_group_name_H-M   'P 1'
#
loop_
_entity.id
_entity.type
_entity.pdbx_description
1 polymer ?
#
loop_
_entity_poly.entity_id
_entity_poly.type
_entity_poly.pdbx_seq_one_letter_code
_entity_poly.pdbx_strand_id
1 'polypeptide(L)'
;TLLGQAVDRWGDDGRFVFVAGNIYQMPLATGVLDALTMVRVMHHLADVPGALAQLRRLLRPDGVAVLEYASKRHLKAIARWLLRQQDWSPFHQEPLEFVRLNFDFHPRWMDARLQEAGFRQEQRLAVSHFRLPALKRRVPHQTLVAWERPLLRLGGRFPLAPSVFVRVRPAEAASTSEAPSVPEADPEDAAALFRCPHCTTEPLQRKSEDRLTCPQCQRTYGRKGQIWDFKESLM
;
A
#
# COMPACT_ATOMS: atom_id res chain seq x y z
N THR A 1 -6.60 -18.75 -0.81
CA THR A 1 -6.37 -17.34 -0.39
C THR A 1 -6.34 -16.45 -1.63
N LEU A 2 -6.45 -15.12 -1.51
CA LEU A 2 -6.30 -14.23 -2.69
C LEU A 2 -4.94 -14.41 -3.37
N LEU A 3 -3.87 -14.63 -2.60
CA LEU A 3 -2.54 -14.93 -3.13
C LEU A 3 -2.50 -16.25 -3.91
N GLY A 4 -3.19 -17.29 -3.44
CA GLY A 4 -3.32 -18.56 -4.17
C GLY A 4 -4.02 -18.39 -5.52
N GLN A 5 -5.11 -17.61 -5.57
CA GLN A 5 -5.80 -17.30 -6.84
C GLN A 5 -4.89 -16.53 -7.83
N ALA A 6 -3.97 -15.72 -7.32
CA ALA A 6 -2.99 -15.03 -8.16
C ALA A 6 -1.96 -16.01 -8.73
N VAL A 7 -1.51 -17.00 -7.93
CA VAL A 7 -0.65 -18.10 -8.40
C VAL A 7 -1.36 -18.96 -9.44
N ASP A 8 -2.63 -19.32 -9.23
CA ASP A 8 -3.39 -20.13 -10.19
C ASP A 8 -3.49 -19.44 -11.57
N ARG A 9 -3.44 -18.11 -11.60
CA ARG A 9 -3.57 -17.32 -12.82
C ARG A 9 -2.23 -16.94 -13.48
N TRP A 10 -1.19 -16.72 -12.68
CA TRP A 10 0.06 -16.11 -13.12
C TRP A 10 1.31 -16.88 -12.67
N GLY A 11 1.15 -18.07 -12.09
CA GLY A 11 2.23 -18.84 -11.47
C GLY A 11 3.30 -19.34 -12.44
N ASP A 12 2.96 -19.51 -13.72
CA ASP A 12 3.88 -19.94 -14.77
C ASP A 12 4.58 -18.76 -15.46
N ASP A 13 4.24 -17.52 -15.09
CA ASP A 13 4.81 -16.31 -15.66
C ASP A 13 5.96 -15.80 -14.77
N GLY A 14 7.20 -15.96 -15.27
CA GLY A 14 8.43 -15.59 -14.55
C GLY A 14 8.54 -14.10 -14.19
N ARG A 15 7.64 -13.24 -14.68
CA ARG A 15 7.57 -11.83 -14.27
C ARG A 15 7.00 -11.63 -12.87
N PHE A 16 6.36 -12.65 -12.28
CA PHE A 16 5.70 -12.55 -10.98
C PHE A 16 6.42 -13.34 -9.89
N VAL A 17 6.71 -12.67 -8.79
CA VAL A 17 7.18 -13.30 -7.55
C VAL A 17 6.09 -13.19 -6.50
N PHE A 18 5.64 -14.32 -5.97
CA PHE A 18 4.57 -14.38 -4.95
C PHE A 18 5.17 -14.50 -3.56
N VAL A 19 4.77 -13.59 -2.68
CA VAL A 19 5.35 -13.48 -1.33
C VAL A 19 4.23 -13.38 -0.31
N ALA A 20 4.24 -14.30 0.65
CA ALA A 20 3.39 -14.20 1.83
C ALA A 20 4.20 -13.56 2.97
N GLY A 21 3.78 -12.39 3.42
CA GLY A 21 4.46 -11.63 4.48
C GLY A 21 3.50 -10.75 5.27
N ASN A 22 4.06 -9.98 6.20
CA ASN A 22 3.34 -9.03 7.05
C ASN A 22 3.77 -7.60 6.68
N ILE A 23 2.82 -6.70 6.45
CA ILE A 23 3.10 -5.29 6.10
C ILE A 23 3.92 -4.54 7.14
N TYR A 24 3.83 -4.94 8.41
CA TYR A 24 4.61 -4.36 9.51
C TYR A 24 6.04 -4.91 9.60
N GLN A 25 6.29 -6.04 8.95
CA GLN A 25 7.57 -6.75 8.91
C GLN A 25 7.84 -7.20 7.46
N MET A 26 7.87 -6.25 6.54
CA MET A 26 7.94 -6.56 5.11
C MET A 26 9.22 -7.33 4.78
N PRO A 27 9.12 -8.55 4.21
CA PRO A 27 10.28 -9.40 3.93
C PRO A 27 11.01 -8.99 2.64
N LEU A 28 10.66 -7.87 2.03
CA LEU A 28 11.33 -7.33 0.85
C LEU A 28 12.50 -6.44 1.26
N ALA A 29 13.58 -6.50 0.47
CA ALA A 29 14.80 -5.73 0.69
C ALA A 29 14.56 -4.21 0.58
N THR A 30 15.43 -3.44 1.22
CA THR A 30 15.40 -1.97 1.14
C THR A 30 15.70 -1.49 -0.27
N GLY A 31 14.92 -0.52 -0.78
CA GLY A 31 15.12 0.05 -2.12
C GLY A 31 14.97 -0.95 -3.28
N VAL A 32 14.25 -2.07 -3.06
CA VAL A 32 14.06 -3.08 -4.11
C VAL A 32 13.03 -2.67 -5.16
N LEU A 33 12.11 -1.76 -4.82
CA LEU A 33 11.02 -1.35 -5.70
C LEU A 33 11.29 0.01 -6.35
N ASP A 34 11.20 0.07 -7.66
CA ASP A 34 11.08 1.30 -8.46
C ASP A 34 9.64 1.84 -8.45
N ALA A 35 8.65 0.92 -8.41
CA ALA A 35 7.24 1.26 -8.32
C ALA A 35 6.51 0.42 -7.26
N LEU A 36 5.57 1.05 -6.55
CA LEU A 36 4.73 0.41 -5.56
C LEU A 36 3.26 0.76 -5.79
N THR A 37 2.36 -0.22 -5.68
CA THR A 37 0.93 0.06 -5.60
C THR A 37 0.31 -0.63 -4.39
N MET A 38 -0.56 0.10 -3.68
CA MET A 38 -1.33 -0.45 -2.57
C MET A 38 -2.75 0.08 -2.65
N VAL A 39 -3.67 -0.79 -3.08
CA VAL A 39 -5.06 -0.43 -3.34
C VAL A 39 -5.98 -1.26 -2.45
N ARG A 40 -6.89 -0.59 -1.72
CA ARG A 40 -7.85 -1.23 -0.81
C ARG A 40 -7.23 -2.05 0.32
N VAL A 41 -6.06 -1.62 0.80
CA VAL A 41 -5.37 -2.24 1.94
C VAL A 41 -5.29 -1.30 3.14
N MET A 42 -5.08 0.00 2.91
CA MET A 42 -4.82 0.97 3.99
C MET A 42 -5.91 0.97 5.06
N HIS A 43 -7.17 0.79 4.67
CA HIS A 43 -8.32 0.75 5.59
C HIS A 43 -8.34 -0.48 6.51
N HIS A 44 -7.47 -1.47 6.30
CA HIS A 44 -7.31 -2.62 7.21
C HIS A 44 -6.15 -2.47 8.20
N LEU A 45 -5.41 -1.34 8.14
CA LEU A 45 -4.20 -1.14 8.92
C LEU A 45 -4.48 -0.36 10.20
N ALA A 46 -4.23 -0.99 11.35
CA ALA A 46 -4.33 -0.34 12.64
C ALA A 46 -3.18 0.67 12.87
N ASP A 47 -1.98 0.32 12.44
CA ASP A 47 -0.79 1.18 12.51
C ASP A 47 -0.39 1.69 11.12
N VAL A 48 -1.07 2.73 10.63
CA VAL A 48 -0.70 3.36 9.34
C VAL A 48 0.74 3.91 9.36
N PRO A 49 1.22 4.61 10.41
CA PRO A 49 2.62 5.06 10.47
C PRO A 49 3.64 3.94 10.26
N GLY A 50 3.51 2.82 10.99
CA GLY A 50 4.42 1.68 10.86
C GLY A 50 4.38 1.03 9.48
N ALA A 51 3.19 0.93 8.88
CA ALA A 51 3.05 0.45 7.51
C ALA A 51 3.72 1.38 6.49
N LEU A 52 3.46 2.70 6.58
CA LEU A 52 4.06 3.68 5.66
C LEU A 52 5.60 3.71 5.78
N ALA A 53 6.15 3.55 6.98
CA ALA A 53 7.60 3.43 7.17
C ALA A 53 8.18 2.21 6.42
N GLN A 54 7.48 1.06 6.45
CA GLN A 54 7.87 -0.10 5.65
C GLN A 54 7.78 0.20 4.15
N LEU A 55 6.67 0.78 3.66
CA LEU A 55 6.53 1.12 2.24
C LEU A 55 7.63 2.09 1.77
N ARG A 56 7.98 3.09 2.59
CA ARG A 56 9.04 4.05 2.28
C ARG A 56 10.40 3.35 2.12
N ARG A 57 10.71 2.41 3.00
CA ARG A 57 11.96 1.64 2.97
C ARG A 57 12.07 0.79 1.71
N LEU A 58 10.98 0.17 1.26
CA LEU A 58 10.97 -0.69 0.07
C LEU A 58 11.25 0.09 -1.22
N LEU A 59 10.88 1.36 -1.27
CA LEU A 59 10.95 2.18 -2.46
C LEU A 59 12.35 2.80 -2.64
N ARG A 60 12.88 2.72 -3.86
CA ARG A 60 14.11 3.41 -4.27
C ARG A 60 13.99 4.92 -4.09
N PRO A 61 15.10 5.67 -3.94
CA PRO A 61 15.07 7.13 -3.76
C PRO A 61 14.28 7.89 -4.85
N ASP A 62 14.29 7.40 -6.09
CA ASP A 62 13.59 7.96 -7.25
C ASP A 62 12.25 7.25 -7.58
N GLY A 63 11.91 6.23 -6.80
CA GLY A 63 10.74 5.40 -7.04
C GLY A 63 9.40 6.12 -6.81
N VAL A 64 8.33 5.51 -7.29
CA VAL A 64 6.96 6.05 -7.21
C VAL A 64 6.01 5.08 -6.52
N ALA A 65 5.18 5.59 -5.62
CA ALA A 65 4.10 4.82 -5.02
C ALA A 65 2.72 5.40 -5.37
N VAL A 66 1.79 4.52 -5.72
CA VAL A 66 0.37 4.82 -5.89
C VAL A 66 -0.40 4.13 -4.77
N LEU A 67 -0.86 4.92 -3.81
CA LEU A 67 -1.55 4.44 -2.62
C LEU A 67 -3.02 4.86 -2.68
N GLU A 68 -3.90 4.01 -2.17
CA GLU A 68 -5.31 4.32 -1.98
C GLU A 68 -5.70 4.20 -0.50
N TYR A 69 -6.56 5.12 -0.06
CA TYR A 69 -7.17 5.07 1.27
C TYR A 69 -8.66 5.41 1.20
N ALA A 70 -9.44 4.79 2.09
CA ALA A 70 -10.83 5.12 2.30
C ALA A 70 -10.95 6.45 3.06
N SER A 71 -11.76 7.38 2.55
CA SER A 71 -11.91 8.71 3.12
C SER A 71 -13.24 8.84 3.85
N LYS A 72 -13.20 9.22 5.13
CA LYS A 72 -14.42 9.54 5.89
C LYS A 72 -15.04 10.87 5.49
N ARG A 73 -14.26 11.74 4.85
CA ARG A 73 -14.69 13.07 4.41
C ARG A 73 -15.27 12.97 3.00
N HIS A 74 -16.48 12.42 2.89
CA HIS A 74 -17.20 12.32 1.61
C HIS A 74 -18.59 12.97 1.68
N LEU A 75 -19.13 13.40 0.53
CA LEU A 75 -20.41 14.16 0.47
C LEU A 75 -21.56 13.51 1.26
N LYS A 76 -21.72 12.19 1.16
CA LYS A 76 -22.74 11.46 1.94
C LYS A 76 -22.57 11.59 3.46
N ALA A 77 -21.36 11.52 3.99
CA ALA A 77 -21.09 11.62 5.43
C ALA A 77 -21.29 13.06 5.91
N ILE A 78 -20.87 14.04 5.11
CA ILE A 78 -21.11 15.46 5.38
C ILE A 78 -22.62 15.74 5.46
N ALA A 79 -23.40 15.29 4.48
CA ALA A 79 -24.84 15.48 4.50
C ALA A 79 -25.49 14.80 5.72
N ARG A 80 -25.13 13.55 6.03
CA ARG A 80 -25.66 12.84 7.20
C ARG A 80 -25.30 13.56 8.51
N TRP A 81 -24.08 14.06 8.65
CA TRP A 81 -23.66 14.79 9.84
C TRP A 81 -24.41 16.11 10.00
N LEU A 82 -24.58 16.89 8.92
CA LEU A 82 -25.37 18.13 8.93
C LEU A 82 -26.85 17.86 9.30
N LEU A 83 -27.39 16.72 8.87
CA LEU A 83 -28.75 16.27 9.21
C LEU A 83 -28.84 15.55 10.57
N ARG A 84 -27.75 15.49 11.36
CA ARG A 84 -27.66 14.78 12.64
C ARG A 84 -28.06 13.29 12.57
N GLN A 85 -27.78 12.65 11.44
CA GLN A 85 -28.04 11.22 11.17
C GLN A 85 -26.82 10.32 11.45
N GLN A 86 -25.81 10.84 12.14
CA GLN A 86 -24.62 10.12 12.59
C GLN A 86 -23.95 10.88 13.75
N ASP A 87 -23.30 10.15 14.66
CA ASP A 87 -22.72 10.71 15.89
C ASP A 87 -21.24 11.10 15.77
N TRP A 88 -20.61 10.80 14.63
CA TRP A 88 -19.22 11.16 14.35
C TRP A 88 -19.13 12.26 13.29
N SER A 89 -18.12 13.13 13.44
CA SER A 89 -17.87 14.23 12.51
C SER A 89 -16.92 13.82 11.37
N PRO A 90 -17.28 14.08 10.09
CA PRO A 90 -16.37 13.89 8.96
C PRO A 90 -15.23 14.93 8.93
N PHE A 91 -15.25 15.91 9.83
CA PHE A 91 -14.27 16.99 9.91
C PHE A 91 -13.21 16.77 10.99
N HIS A 92 -13.44 15.87 11.96
CA HIS A 92 -12.41 15.45 12.91
C HIS A 92 -11.26 14.78 12.14
N GLN A 93 -10.01 14.98 12.56
CA GLN A 93 -8.88 14.49 11.77
C GLN A 93 -8.53 13.03 12.07
N GLU A 94 -8.82 12.57 13.28
CA GLU A 94 -8.51 11.22 13.75
C GLU A 94 -9.18 10.16 12.86
N PRO A 95 -8.52 9.03 12.57
CA PRO A 95 -9.16 7.93 11.85
C PRO A 95 -10.45 7.48 12.55
N LEU A 96 -11.43 7.08 11.75
CA LEU A 96 -12.67 6.49 12.25
C LEU A 96 -12.62 4.98 12.06
N GLU A 97 -12.58 4.23 13.15
CA GLU A 97 -12.83 2.78 13.11
C GLU A 97 -14.34 2.55 13.13
N PHE A 98 -14.91 2.12 12.00
CA PHE A 98 -16.37 1.93 11.89
C PHE A 98 -16.79 0.47 12.15
N VAL A 99 -15.88 -0.47 11.95
CA VAL A 99 -15.93 -1.86 12.45
C VAL A 99 -14.51 -2.31 12.73
N ARG A 100 -14.35 -3.35 13.56
CA ARG A 100 -13.04 -3.86 13.99
C ARG A 100 -12.06 -4.00 12.81
N LEU A 101 -10.89 -3.38 12.91
CA LEU A 101 -9.84 -3.36 11.89
C LEU A 101 -10.27 -2.78 10.53
N ASN A 102 -11.25 -1.87 10.52
CA ASN A 102 -11.67 -1.15 9.33
C ASN A 102 -11.76 0.35 9.61
N PHE A 103 -10.91 1.11 8.94
CA PHE A 103 -10.67 2.53 9.19
C PHE A 103 -10.99 3.38 7.97
N ASP A 104 -11.71 4.48 8.19
CA ASP A 104 -11.83 5.57 7.23
C ASP A 104 -10.98 6.76 7.72
N PHE A 105 -10.19 7.35 6.82
CA PHE A 105 -9.20 8.36 7.16
C PHE A 105 -9.66 9.76 6.78
N HIS A 106 -9.27 10.76 7.55
CA HIS A 106 -9.37 12.14 7.11
C HIS A 106 -8.21 12.46 6.15
N PRO A 107 -8.45 13.12 4.99
CA PRO A 107 -7.38 13.42 4.03
C PRO A 107 -6.19 14.18 4.63
N ARG A 108 -6.44 15.21 5.47
CA ARG A 108 -5.35 15.94 6.14
C ARG A 108 -4.51 15.08 7.09
N TRP A 109 -5.15 14.10 7.74
CA TRP A 109 -4.43 13.18 8.62
C TRP A 109 -3.52 12.27 7.81
N MET A 110 -4.02 11.74 6.68
CA MET A 110 -3.20 10.93 5.78
C MET A 110 -2.04 11.73 5.19
N ASP A 111 -2.27 12.99 4.83
CA ASP A 111 -1.24 13.89 4.31
C ASP A 111 -0.09 14.06 5.31
N ALA A 112 -0.42 14.28 6.59
CA ALA A 112 0.57 14.36 7.66
C ALA A 112 1.34 13.06 7.84
N ARG A 113 0.65 11.90 7.86
CA ARG A 113 1.30 10.58 7.99
C ARG A 113 2.23 10.25 6.82
N LEU A 114 1.85 10.62 5.60
CA LEU A 114 2.71 10.46 4.42
C LEU A 114 3.97 11.31 4.52
N GLN A 115 3.84 12.57 4.93
CA GLN A 115 4.99 13.47 5.11
C GLN A 115 5.93 12.97 6.21
N GLU A 116 5.40 12.56 7.35
CA GLU A 116 6.18 11.99 8.46
C GLU A 116 6.91 10.71 8.06
N ALA A 117 6.31 9.88 7.21
CA ALA A 117 6.95 8.71 6.63
C ALA A 117 7.97 9.04 5.52
N GLY A 118 8.26 10.32 5.27
CA GLY A 118 9.25 10.74 4.28
C GLY A 118 8.78 10.66 2.84
N PHE A 119 7.48 10.83 2.59
CA PHE A 119 6.91 10.94 1.25
C PHE A 119 6.54 12.37 0.87
N ARG A 120 6.87 12.76 -0.37
CA ARG A 120 6.35 13.94 -1.06
C ARG A 120 5.16 13.53 -1.92
N GLN A 121 4.00 14.12 -1.67
CA GLN A 121 2.81 13.88 -2.49
C GLN A 121 2.84 14.75 -3.76
N GLU A 122 2.78 14.10 -4.92
CA GLU A 122 2.79 14.80 -6.21
C GLU A 122 1.39 15.00 -6.78
N GLN A 123 0.51 14.03 -6.55
CA GLN A 123 -0.83 14.05 -7.09
C GLN A 123 -1.82 13.42 -6.14
N ARG A 124 -3.05 13.95 -6.15
CA ARG A 124 -4.22 13.36 -5.50
C ARG A 124 -5.35 13.26 -6.49
N LEU A 125 -6.09 12.16 -6.43
CA LEU A 125 -7.34 11.97 -7.14
C LEU A 125 -8.38 11.45 -6.16
N ALA A 126 -9.52 12.13 -6.05
CA ALA A 126 -10.65 11.59 -5.30
C ALA A 126 -11.56 10.83 -6.28
N VAL A 127 -11.99 9.63 -5.91
CA VAL A 127 -12.77 8.72 -6.77
C VAL A 127 -14.01 8.23 -6.04
N SER A 128 -14.90 7.58 -6.78
CA SER A 128 -16.16 7.03 -6.28
C SER A 128 -17.16 8.09 -5.81
N HIS A 129 -17.20 9.26 -6.47
CA HIS A 129 -18.16 10.32 -6.19
C HIS A 129 -19.61 9.83 -6.31
N PHE A 130 -19.84 8.89 -7.24
CA PHE A 130 -21.15 8.32 -7.54
C PHE A 130 -21.37 6.95 -6.88
N ARG A 131 -20.81 6.72 -5.68
CA ARG A 131 -20.98 5.47 -4.90
C ARG A 131 -22.37 5.39 -4.23
N LEU A 132 -23.43 5.56 -5.01
CA LEU A 132 -24.81 5.48 -4.58
C LEU A 132 -25.55 4.39 -5.37
N PRO A 133 -26.06 3.32 -4.71
CA PRO A 133 -26.76 2.24 -5.41
C PRO A 133 -27.99 2.70 -6.21
N ALA A 134 -28.67 3.76 -5.77
CA ALA A 134 -29.82 4.33 -6.48
C ALA A 134 -29.40 4.94 -7.83
N LEU A 135 -28.24 5.60 -7.87
CA LEU A 135 -27.72 6.24 -9.07
C LEU A 135 -27.24 5.19 -10.09
N LYS A 136 -26.53 4.16 -9.61
CA LYS A 136 -26.06 3.04 -10.44
C LYS A 136 -27.19 2.24 -11.12
N ARG A 137 -28.39 2.24 -10.54
CA ARG A 137 -29.59 1.59 -11.11
C ARG A 137 -30.27 2.41 -12.20
N ARG A 138 -30.03 3.73 -12.25
CA ARG A 138 -30.76 4.67 -13.12
C ARG A 138 -29.91 5.25 -14.24
N VAL A 139 -28.59 5.25 -14.08
CA VAL A 139 -27.66 5.88 -15.02
C VAL A 139 -26.68 4.84 -15.54
N PRO A 140 -26.50 4.73 -16.87
CA PRO A 140 -25.52 3.84 -17.47
C PRO A 140 -24.10 4.07 -16.93
N HIS A 141 -23.33 2.99 -16.80
CA HIS A 141 -21.97 3.04 -16.24
C HIS A 141 -21.05 4.03 -16.99
N GLN A 142 -21.10 4.05 -18.33
CA GLN A 142 -20.26 4.94 -19.15
C GLN A 142 -20.54 6.41 -18.87
N THR A 143 -21.81 6.78 -18.65
CA THR A 143 -22.21 8.15 -18.30
C THR A 143 -21.65 8.55 -16.94
N LEU A 144 -21.73 7.66 -15.94
CA LEU A 144 -21.15 7.91 -14.61
C LEU A 144 -19.63 8.12 -14.68
N VAL A 145 -18.93 7.33 -15.49
CA VAL A 145 -17.50 7.50 -15.74
C VAL A 145 -17.21 8.85 -16.41
N ALA A 146 -17.99 9.22 -17.43
CA ALA A 146 -17.83 10.49 -18.14
C ALA A 146 -17.99 11.69 -17.19
N TRP A 147 -18.98 11.67 -16.31
CA TRP A 147 -19.19 12.70 -15.30
C TRP A 147 -18.12 12.70 -14.20
N GLU A 148 -17.55 11.54 -13.86
CA GLU A 148 -16.55 11.44 -12.81
C GLU A 148 -15.18 11.96 -13.25
N ARG A 149 -14.81 11.79 -14.52
CA ARG A 149 -13.51 12.23 -15.08
C ARG A 149 -13.08 13.66 -14.67
N PRO A 150 -13.90 14.72 -14.87
CA PRO A 150 -13.51 16.06 -14.43
C PRO A 150 -13.43 16.19 -12.90
N LEU A 151 -14.24 15.43 -12.16
CA LEU A 151 -14.26 15.44 -10.69
C LEU A 151 -13.01 14.81 -10.08
N LEU A 152 -12.31 13.91 -10.78
CA LEU A 152 -11.12 13.25 -10.25
C LEU A 152 -10.03 14.25 -9.84
N ARG A 153 -9.69 15.17 -10.74
CA ARG A 153 -8.64 16.18 -10.50
C ARG A 153 -9.12 17.29 -9.55
N LEU A 154 -10.37 17.74 -9.70
CA LEU A 154 -10.94 18.75 -8.79
C LEU A 154 -11.05 18.21 -7.36
N GLY A 155 -11.49 16.97 -7.22
CA GLY A 155 -11.52 16.24 -5.96
C GLY A 155 -10.12 15.96 -5.39
N GLY A 156 -9.07 16.02 -6.20
CA GLY A 156 -7.69 16.05 -5.72
C GLY A 156 -7.39 17.26 -4.82
N ARG A 157 -8.01 18.41 -5.07
CA ARG A 157 -7.83 19.65 -4.27
C ARG A 157 -8.77 19.70 -3.08
N PHE A 158 -10.00 19.19 -3.26
CA PHE A 158 -11.01 19.07 -2.23
C PHE A 158 -11.54 17.63 -2.17
N PRO A 159 -10.83 16.72 -1.47
CA PRO A 159 -11.19 15.30 -1.45
C PRO A 159 -12.48 15.08 -0.66
N LEU A 160 -13.60 15.16 -1.38
CA LEU A 160 -14.97 14.96 -0.89
C LEU A 160 -15.57 13.65 -1.43
N ALA A 161 -14.73 12.65 -1.68
CA ALA A 161 -15.14 11.35 -2.21
C ALA A 161 -14.76 10.21 -1.25
N PRO A 162 -15.43 9.04 -1.35
CA PRO A 162 -15.21 7.92 -0.43
C PRO A 162 -13.83 7.25 -0.53
N SER A 163 -13.12 7.44 -1.63
CA SER A 163 -11.80 6.85 -1.85
C SER A 163 -10.89 7.88 -2.48
N VAL A 164 -9.63 7.89 -2.05
CA VAL A 164 -8.62 8.84 -2.50
C VAL A 164 -7.37 8.09 -2.89
N PHE A 165 -6.94 8.32 -4.13
CA PHE A 165 -5.65 7.89 -4.63
C PHE A 165 -4.64 9.01 -4.47
N VAL A 166 -3.43 8.66 -4.05
CA VAL A 166 -2.28 9.55 -4.01
C VAL A 166 -1.12 8.95 -4.80
N ARG A 167 -0.46 9.78 -5.60
CA ARG A 167 0.86 9.48 -6.14
C ARG A 167 1.89 10.18 -5.27
N VAL A 168 2.79 9.41 -4.70
CA VAL A 168 3.84 9.90 -3.81
C VAL A 168 5.21 9.41 -4.29
N ARG A 169 6.23 10.19 -3.97
CA ARG A 169 7.64 9.83 -4.12
C ARG A 169 8.35 9.99 -2.78
N PRO A 170 9.50 9.35 -2.55
CA PRO A 170 10.39 9.74 -1.47
C PRO A 170 10.61 11.26 -1.46
N ALA A 171 10.53 11.88 -0.29
CA ALA A 171 11.05 13.22 -0.13
C ALA A 171 12.58 13.16 -0.33
N GLU A 172 13.13 14.12 -1.08
CA GLU A 172 14.57 14.28 -1.23
C GLU A 172 15.20 14.35 0.17
N ALA A 173 16.03 13.37 0.51
CA ALA A 173 16.82 13.45 1.72
C ALA A 173 17.80 14.61 1.55
N ALA A 174 17.90 15.47 2.56
CA ALA A 174 19.08 16.32 2.69
C ALA A 174 20.32 15.42 2.54
N SER A 175 21.13 15.72 1.54
CA SER A 175 22.33 14.99 1.14
C SER A 175 23.16 14.52 2.34
N THR A 176 23.41 13.21 2.44
CA THR A 176 24.72 12.60 2.75
C THR A 176 24.56 11.08 2.90
N SER A 177 24.59 10.38 1.79
CA SER A 177 25.37 9.16 1.59
C SER A 177 25.02 8.66 0.19
N GLU A 178 26.03 8.24 -0.55
CA GLU A 178 25.85 7.53 -1.80
C GLU A 178 24.83 6.42 -1.54
N ALA A 179 23.68 6.50 -2.19
CA ALA A 179 22.72 5.41 -2.18
C ALA A 179 23.49 4.17 -2.65
N PRO A 180 23.47 3.05 -1.91
CA PRO A 180 24.03 1.81 -2.41
C PRO A 180 23.44 1.60 -3.80
N SER A 181 24.30 1.44 -4.80
CA SER A 181 23.88 0.96 -6.11
C SER A 181 23.22 -0.39 -5.86
N VAL A 182 21.89 -0.40 -5.79
CA VAL A 182 21.14 -1.65 -5.73
C VAL A 182 21.45 -2.30 -7.07
N PRO A 183 22.20 -3.42 -7.10
CA PRO A 183 22.44 -4.11 -8.36
C PRO A 183 21.09 -4.36 -9.01
N GLU A 184 21.03 -4.30 -10.34
CA GLU A 184 19.87 -4.81 -11.07
C GLU A 184 19.66 -6.23 -10.57
N ALA A 185 18.71 -6.40 -9.65
CA ALA A 185 18.44 -7.68 -9.05
C ALA A 185 17.85 -8.51 -10.19
N ASP A 186 18.64 -9.45 -10.68
CA ASP A 186 18.13 -10.49 -11.55
C ASP A 186 16.94 -11.12 -10.81
N PRO A 187 15.73 -11.12 -11.38
CA PRO A 187 14.57 -11.78 -10.78
C PRO A 187 14.86 -13.25 -10.40
N GLU A 188 15.87 -13.88 -11.01
CA GLU A 188 16.33 -15.22 -10.68
C GLU A 188 17.12 -15.31 -9.35
N ASP A 189 17.72 -14.21 -8.89
CA ASP A 189 18.35 -14.14 -7.56
C ASP A 189 17.34 -13.68 -6.50
N ALA A 190 16.40 -14.57 -6.22
CA ALA A 190 15.39 -14.39 -5.18
C ALA A 190 16.01 -13.94 -3.83
N ALA A 191 17.26 -14.33 -3.51
CA ALA A 191 17.88 -13.99 -2.24
C ALA A 191 18.15 -12.49 -2.08
N ALA A 192 18.48 -11.79 -3.18
CA ALA A 192 18.70 -10.35 -3.21
C ALA A 192 17.40 -9.55 -3.02
N LEU A 193 16.25 -10.12 -3.34
CA LEU A 193 14.94 -9.46 -3.21
C LEU A 193 14.45 -9.36 -1.76
N PHE A 194 15.04 -10.15 -0.84
CA PHE A 194 14.46 -10.37 0.47
C PHE A 194 15.33 -9.91 1.64
N ARG A 195 14.63 -9.55 2.71
CA ARG A 195 15.12 -9.15 4.03
C ARG A 195 14.52 -10.07 5.08
N CYS A 196 15.29 -10.44 6.08
CA CYS A 196 14.79 -11.23 7.20
C CYS A 196 13.73 -10.43 7.99
N PRO A 197 12.46 -10.88 8.08
CA PRO A 197 11.42 -10.18 8.85
C PRO A 197 11.69 -10.16 10.36
N HIS A 198 12.56 -11.05 10.86
CA HIS A 198 12.85 -11.17 12.29
C HIS A 198 13.98 -10.24 12.77
N CYS A 199 15.15 -10.32 12.16
CA CYS A 199 16.34 -9.57 12.58
C CYS A 199 16.78 -8.50 11.57
N THR A 200 16.00 -8.30 10.52
CA THR A 200 16.16 -7.22 9.54
C THR A 200 17.40 -7.26 8.64
N THR A 201 18.19 -8.32 8.72
CA THR A 201 19.36 -8.56 7.85
C THR A 201 18.94 -8.74 6.39
N GLU A 202 19.69 -8.13 5.49
CA GLU A 202 19.57 -8.25 4.04
C GLU A 202 20.98 -8.16 3.40
N PRO A 203 21.23 -8.83 2.25
CA PRO A 203 20.33 -9.80 1.60
C PRO A 203 20.24 -11.12 2.38
N LEU A 204 19.25 -11.95 2.06
CA LEU A 204 19.22 -13.34 2.52
C LEU A 204 20.21 -14.18 1.70
N GLN A 205 20.47 -15.41 2.14
CA GLN A 205 21.32 -16.36 1.42
C GLN A 205 20.49 -17.51 0.87
N ARG A 206 20.73 -17.86 -0.39
CA ARG A 206 20.10 -19.03 -1.01
C ARG A 206 20.77 -20.30 -0.51
N LYS A 207 19.97 -21.20 0.10
CA LYS A 207 20.43 -22.52 0.56
C LYS A 207 20.06 -23.63 -0.41
N SER A 208 18.89 -23.52 -1.03
CA SER A 208 18.40 -24.39 -2.10
C SER A 208 17.46 -23.59 -3.01
N GLU A 209 16.89 -24.22 -4.04
CA GLU A 209 15.93 -23.56 -4.94
C GLU A 209 14.71 -22.99 -4.19
N ASP A 210 14.29 -23.66 -3.13
CA ASP A 210 13.07 -23.43 -2.34
C ASP A 210 13.35 -22.93 -0.91
N ARG A 211 14.61 -22.62 -0.55
CA ARG A 211 14.97 -22.18 0.81
C ARG A 211 15.94 -21.02 0.83
N LEU A 212 15.60 -20.04 1.66
CA LEU A 212 16.43 -18.90 1.99
C LEU A 212 16.77 -18.92 3.48
N THR A 213 18.01 -18.62 3.82
CA THR A 213 18.49 -18.54 5.21
C THR A 213 19.02 -17.15 5.50
N CYS A 214 18.69 -16.62 6.67
CA CYS A 214 19.28 -15.38 7.15
C CYS A 214 20.70 -15.64 7.67
N PRO A 215 21.74 -14.94 7.18
CA PRO A 215 23.12 -15.16 7.63
C PRO A 215 23.35 -14.76 9.10
N GLN A 216 22.54 -13.86 9.64
CA GLN A 216 22.71 -13.36 11.01
C GLN A 216 21.96 -14.21 12.05
N CYS A 217 20.65 -14.40 11.88
CA CYS A 217 19.83 -15.13 12.87
C CYS A 217 19.58 -16.60 12.52
N GLN A 218 20.10 -17.08 11.38
CA GLN A 218 20.01 -18.48 10.92
C GLN A 218 18.59 -19.01 10.67
N ARG A 219 17.55 -18.18 10.82
CA ARG A 219 16.17 -18.54 10.43
C ARG A 219 16.12 -18.86 8.95
N THR A 220 15.38 -19.91 8.62
CA THR A 220 15.18 -20.36 7.25
C THR A 220 13.71 -20.14 6.85
N TYR A 221 13.49 -19.70 5.62
CA TYR A 221 12.19 -19.47 5.02
C TYR A 221 12.06 -20.33 3.76
N GLY A 222 10.87 -20.88 3.55
CA GLY A 222 10.60 -21.83 2.47
C GLY A 222 9.71 -21.27 1.37
N ARG A 223 9.82 -21.84 0.17
CA ARG A 223 8.88 -21.65 -0.93
C ARG A 223 7.86 -22.80 -0.94
N LYS A 224 6.59 -22.51 -0.68
CA LYS A 224 5.47 -23.46 -0.77
C LYS A 224 4.83 -23.32 -2.17
N GLY A 225 5.18 -24.23 -3.09
CA GLY A 225 4.84 -24.07 -4.50
C GLY A 225 5.55 -22.84 -5.09
N GLN A 226 4.78 -21.89 -5.60
CA GLN A 226 5.30 -20.62 -6.15
C GLN A 226 5.37 -19.48 -5.13
N ILE A 227 5.00 -19.73 -3.85
CA ILE A 227 4.89 -18.68 -2.82
C ILE A 227 6.06 -18.78 -1.84
N TRP A 228 6.85 -17.71 -1.74
CA TRP A 228 7.80 -17.54 -0.63
C TRP A 228 7.04 -17.19 0.66
N ASP A 229 7.14 -18.02 1.69
CA ASP A 229 6.42 -17.85 2.95
C ASP A 229 7.36 -17.31 4.05
N PHE A 230 7.15 -16.04 4.40
CA PHE A 230 7.90 -15.33 5.45
C PHE A 230 7.10 -15.14 6.74
N LYS A 231 5.88 -15.68 6.82
CA LYS A 231 5.05 -15.59 8.03
C LYS A 231 5.52 -16.56 9.11
N GLU A 232 6.07 -17.69 8.69
CA GLU A 232 6.55 -18.76 9.56
C GLU A 232 7.95 -19.17 9.10
N SER A 233 8.92 -19.18 10.02
CA SER A 233 10.24 -19.77 9.73
C SER A 233 10.14 -21.29 9.76
N LEU A 234 10.88 -21.96 8.88
CA LEU A 234 11.11 -23.39 8.97
C LEU A 234 11.95 -23.66 10.23
N MET A 235 11.52 -24.65 11.02
CA MET A 235 12.30 -25.20 12.12
C MET A 235 13.54 -25.92 11.61
#